data_AF-A0AAJ2A594-F1
#
_entry.id   AF-A0AAJ2A594-F1
#
_cell.length_a   1.000
_cell.length_b   1.000
_cell.length_c   1.000
_cell.angle_alpha   90.00
_cell.angle_beta   90.00
_cell.angle_gamma   90.00
#
_symmetry.space_group_name_H-M   'P 1'
#
loop_
_entity.id
_entity.type
_entity.pdbx_description
1 polymer ?
#
loop_
_entity_poly.entity_id
_entity_poly.type
_entity_poly.pdbx_seq_one_letter_code
_entity_poly.pdbx_strand_id
1 'polypeptide(L)'
;MEPKLYVNKQGDTVQVVGNEASRVITFVAQGGGFTKTLPHAHFFREFSVFTVPAYTSRDATFEHFDVGVSIAAWSNGLRWNGWAMPYFTFEQGLEVIKFFPELHFDAARDAFVWVDGDEDEMYSGATIDTSFGPIKAYPIGAGSWTWEWVDEQEC
;
A
#
# COMPACT_ATOMS: atom_id res chain seq x y z
N MET A 1 8.46 -15.43 6.50
CA MET A 1 7.24 -15.85 5.77
C MET A 1 6.38 -14.61 5.66
N GLU A 2 6.04 -14.20 4.45
CA GLU A 2 5.05 -13.13 4.27
C GLU A 2 3.71 -13.57 4.85
N PRO A 3 2.97 -12.68 5.53
CA PRO A 3 1.66 -13.02 6.06
C PRO A 3 0.70 -13.35 4.92
N LYS A 4 -0.02 -14.47 5.03
CA LYS A 4 -1.07 -14.79 4.05
C LYS A 4 -2.20 -13.77 4.16
N LEU A 5 -2.60 -13.26 3.01
CA LEU A 5 -3.71 -12.33 2.87
C LEU A 5 -5.00 -13.09 2.56
N TYR A 6 -6.09 -12.55 3.09
CA TYR A 6 -7.44 -13.02 2.84
C TYR A 6 -8.32 -11.84 2.47
N VAL A 7 -9.39 -12.08 1.72
CA VAL A 7 -10.35 -11.06 1.28
C VAL A 7 -11.77 -11.52 1.55
N ASN A 8 -12.64 -10.61 2.03
CA ASN A 8 -14.07 -10.88 2.18
C ASN A 8 -14.86 -10.53 0.91
N LYS A 9 -16.19 -10.70 0.95
CA LYS A 9 -17.08 -10.38 -0.17
C LYS A 9 -17.19 -8.88 -0.47
N GLN A 10 -16.84 -8.03 0.49
CA GLN A 10 -16.82 -6.57 0.35
C GLN A 10 -15.51 -6.06 -0.28
N GLY A 11 -14.49 -6.93 -0.41
CA GLY A 11 -13.18 -6.56 -0.92
C GLY A 11 -12.17 -6.17 0.18
N ASP A 12 -12.54 -6.23 1.45
CA ASP A 12 -11.64 -5.91 2.55
C ASP A 12 -10.59 -7.01 2.71
N THR A 13 -9.32 -6.61 2.66
CA THR A 13 -8.18 -7.50 2.84
C THR A 13 -7.75 -7.55 4.31
N VAL A 14 -7.45 -8.76 4.79
CA VAL A 14 -7.03 -9.03 6.18
C VAL A 14 -5.82 -9.95 6.23
N GLN A 15 -5.05 -9.87 7.32
CA GLN A 15 -3.91 -10.73 7.62
C GLN A 15 -4.21 -11.60 8.83
N VAL A 16 -4.01 -12.91 8.71
CA VAL A 16 -4.08 -13.81 9.87
C VAL A 16 -2.82 -13.64 10.72
N VAL A 17 -3.02 -13.31 11.99
CA VAL A 17 -1.97 -13.15 13.00
C VAL A 17 -2.03 -14.32 13.96
N GLY A 18 -1.28 -15.38 13.65
CA GLY A 18 -1.20 -16.60 14.45
C GLY A 18 -1.30 -17.88 13.63
N ASN A 19 -1.69 -18.98 14.27
CA ASN A 19 -1.78 -20.29 13.62
C ASN A 19 -3.15 -20.50 12.97
N GLU A 20 -3.17 -20.65 11.64
CA GLU A 20 -4.38 -20.95 10.83
C GLU A 20 -5.08 -22.26 11.22
N ALA A 21 -4.38 -23.22 11.85
CA ALA A 21 -5.00 -24.48 12.32
C ALA A 21 -5.75 -24.33 13.66
N SER A 22 -5.77 -23.12 14.23
CA SER A 22 -6.43 -22.84 15.50
C SER A 22 -7.95 -22.88 15.36
N ARG A 23 -8.66 -23.27 16.42
CA ARG A 23 -10.14 -23.25 16.43
C ARG A 23 -10.72 -21.85 16.28
N VAL A 24 -9.95 -20.84 16.66
CA VAL A 24 -10.25 -19.43 16.51
C VAL A 24 -9.15 -18.82 15.66
N ILE A 25 -9.55 -18.15 14.58
CA ILE A 25 -8.65 -17.38 13.73
C ILE A 25 -8.59 -15.97 14.29
N THR A 26 -7.38 -15.51 14.51
CA THR A 26 -7.07 -14.13 14.89
C THR A 26 -6.53 -13.42 13.68
N PHE A 27 -7.08 -12.25 13.35
CA PHE A 27 -6.71 -11.50 12.16
C PHE A 27 -6.79 -9.99 12.40
N VAL A 28 -6.09 -9.23 11.56
CA VAL A 28 -6.09 -7.76 11.52
C VAL A 28 -6.40 -7.30 10.11
N ALA A 29 -6.77 -6.02 9.93
CA ALA A 29 -6.83 -5.46 8.59
C ALA A 29 -5.43 -5.52 7.93
N GLN A 30 -5.38 -5.55 6.61
CA GLN A 30 -4.11 -5.46 5.92
C GLN A 30 -3.37 -4.17 6.31
N GLY A 31 -2.12 -4.31 6.74
CA GLY A 31 -1.30 -3.19 7.23
C GLY A 31 -1.43 -2.91 8.73
N GLY A 32 -2.33 -3.60 9.45
CA GLY A 32 -2.43 -3.54 10.90
C GLY A 32 -3.82 -3.18 11.43
N GLY A 33 -3.84 -2.57 12.62
CA GLY A 33 -5.06 -2.15 13.31
C GLY A 33 -5.55 -3.13 14.38
N PHE A 34 -6.83 -3.03 14.74
CA PHE A 34 -7.40 -3.81 15.83
C PHE A 34 -7.48 -5.30 15.51
N THR A 35 -6.96 -6.11 16.43
CA THR A 35 -7.09 -7.56 16.39
C THR A 35 -8.56 -7.97 16.50
N LYS A 36 -9.01 -8.78 15.54
CA LYS A 36 -10.32 -9.42 15.51
C LYS A 36 -10.17 -10.93 15.63
N THR A 37 -11.22 -11.61 16.07
CA THR A 37 -11.26 -13.07 16.16
C THR A 37 -12.56 -13.64 15.60
N LEU A 38 -12.47 -14.79 14.95
CA LEU A 38 -13.62 -15.57 14.46
C LEU A 38 -13.39 -17.06 14.66
N PRO A 39 -14.43 -17.88 14.91
CA PRO A 39 -14.32 -19.33 14.79
C PRO A 39 -13.79 -19.72 13.41
N HIS A 40 -12.91 -20.72 13.35
CA HIS A 40 -12.25 -21.16 12.11
C HIS A 40 -13.25 -21.39 10.95
N ALA A 41 -14.32 -22.13 11.20
CA ALA A 41 -15.33 -22.40 10.18
C ALA A 41 -16.07 -21.14 9.68
N HIS A 42 -16.20 -20.12 10.53
CA HIS A 42 -16.84 -18.85 10.14
C HIS A 42 -15.89 -18.00 9.30
N PHE A 43 -14.62 -17.92 9.70
CA PHE A 43 -13.61 -17.19 8.95
C PHE A 43 -13.51 -17.69 7.50
N PHE A 44 -13.27 -18.99 7.29
CA PHE A 44 -13.12 -19.55 5.93
C PHE A 44 -14.43 -19.65 5.12
N ARG A 45 -15.59 -19.34 5.72
CA ARG A 45 -16.85 -19.15 5.00
C ARG A 45 -16.98 -17.74 4.43
N GLU A 46 -16.39 -16.77 5.11
CA GLU A 46 -16.52 -15.34 4.80
C GLU A 46 -15.32 -14.79 4.04
N PHE A 47 -14.16 -15.42 4.21
CA PHE A 47 -12.88 -15.01 3.64
C PHE A 47 -12.28 -16.10 2.75
N SER A 48 -11.71 -15.67 1.64
CA SER A 48 -10.89 -16.51 0.74
C SER A 48 -9.46 -16.00 0.69
N VAL A 49 -8.52 -16.86 0.32
CA VAL A 49 -7.12 -16.45 0.10
C VAL A 49 -7.09 -15.33 -0.95
N PHE A 50 -6.38 -14.24 -0.64
CA PHE A 50 -6.17 -13.13 -1.54
C PHE A 50 -4.83 -13.30 -2.25
N THR A 51 -4.89 -13.46 -3.57
CA THR A 51 -3.69 -13.41 -4.42
C THR A 51 -3.46 -11.97 -4.82
N VAL A 52 -2.29 -11.43 -4.50
CA VAL A 52 -1.91 -10.08 -4.88
C VAL A 52 -1.87 -9.98 -6.42
N PRO A 53 -2.69 -9.12 -7.03
CA PRO A 53 -2.70 -8.97 -8.49
C PRO A 53 -1.45 -8.23 -8.98
N ALA A 54 -1.23 -8.26 -10.31
CA ALA A 54 -0.25 -7.41 -10.94
C ALA A 54 -0.61 -5.92 -10.76
N TYR A 55 0.41 -5.06 -10.81
CA TYR A 55 0.20 -3.63 -10.66
C TYR A 55 -0.49 -3.04 -11.90
N THR A 56 -1.44 -2.16 -11.65
CA THR A 56 -2.20 -1.39 -12.63
C THR A 56 -2.07 0.11 -12.34
N SER A 57 -2.20 0.95 -13.38
CA SER A 57 -2.07 2.39 -13.21
C SER A 57 -3.33 2.99 -12.57
N ARG A 58 -3.14 3.89 -11.60
CA ARG A 58 -4.19 4.68 -10.94
C ARG A 58 -3.62 6.06 -10.57
N ASP A 59 -4.50 7.03 -10.33
CA ASP A 59 -4.09 8.36 -9.88
C ASP A 59 -4.18 8.45 -8.36
N ALA A 60 -3.05 8.74 -7.71
CA ALA A 60 -2.94 8.94 -6.28
C ALA A 60 -3.05 10.42 -5.93
N THR A 61 -3.71 10.72 -4.81
CA THR A 61 -3.77 12.06 -4.21
C THR A 61 -3.44 11.99 -2.73
N PHE A 62 -3.12 13.15 -2.16
CA PHE A 62 -2.72 13.30 -0.77
C PHE A 62 -3.32 14.56 -0.19
N GLU A 63 -3.54 14.60 1.13
CA GLU A 63 -4.18 15.74 1.80
C GLU A 63 -3.43 17.07 1.63
N HIS A 64 -2.13 17.03 1.33
CA HIS A 64 -1.29 18.21 1.08
C HIS A 64 -1.28 18.65 -0.39
N PHE A 65 -1.94 17.93 -1.30
CA PHE A 65 -2.04 18.36 -2.69
C PHE A 65 -3.13 19.41 -2.84
N ASP A 66 -2.93 20.33 -3.78
CA ASP A 66 -3.99 21.26 -4.18
C ASP A 66 -5.22 20.48 -4.71
N VAL A 67 -6.42 21.05 -4.55
CA VAL A 67 -7.66 20.42 -5.00
C VAL A 67 -7.57 20.06 -6.49
N GLY A 68 -7.85 18.79 -6.81
CA GLY A 68 -7.82 18.26 -8.17
C GLY A 68 -6.43 17.90 -8.68
N VAL A 69 -5.39 18.02 -7.85
CA VAL A 69 -4.05 17.53 -8.17
C VAL A 69 -3.93 16.06 -7.77
N SER A 70 -3.40 15.28 -8.70
CA SER A 70 -3.08 13.87 -8.52
C SER A 70 -1.85 13.51 -9.34
N ILE A 71 -1.20 12.43 -8.94
CA ILE A 71 -0.01 11.90 -9.61
C ILE A 71 -0.29 10.45 -9.99
N ALA A 72 -0.06 10.13 -11.25
CA ALA A 72 -0.15 8.76 -11.73
C ALA A 72 0.82 7.86 -10.95
N ALA A 73 0.32 6.71 -10.53
CA ALA A 73 1.04 5.72 -9.75
C ALA A 73 0.58 4.31 -10.14
N TRP A 74 1.18 3.32 -9.49
CA TRP A 74 0.89 1.91 -9.66
C TRP A 74 0.27 1.33 -8.39
N SER A 75 -0.75 0.50 -8.58
CA SER A 75 -1.47 -0.18 -7.50
C SER A 75 -1.64 -1.66 -7.82
N ASN A 76 -1.40 -2.51 -6.82
CA ASN A 76 -1.80 -3.92 -6.81
C ASN A 76 -3.02 -4.15 -5.89
N GLY A 77 -3.78 -3.09 -5.57
CA GLY A 77 -4.97 -3.16 -4.72
C GLY A 77 -4.69 -3.36 -3.22
N LEU A 78 -3.43 -3.52 -2.82
CA LEU A 78 -3.05 -3.57 -1.42
C LEU A 78 -3.23 -2.20 -0.74
N ARG A 79 -3.61 -2.26 0.54
CA ARG A 79 -3.82 -1.09 1.40
C ARG A 79 -3.10 -1.21 2.73
N TRP A 80 -2.83 -0.06 3.34
CA TRP A 80 -2.32 0.02 4.70
C TRP A 80 -3.34 0.71 5.61
N ASN A 81 -3.99 -0.05 6.49
CA ASN A 81 -5.06 0.46 7.36
C ASN A 81 -6.19 1.19 6.60
N GLY A 82 -6.47 0.76 5.37
CA GLY A 82 -7.46 1.38 4.48
C GLY A 82 -6.88 2.42 3.50
N TRP A 83 -5.69 2.95 3.76
CA TRP A 83 -5.03 3.91 2.89
C TRP A 83 -4.39 3.25 1.68
N ALA A 84 -4.33 3.98 0.57
CA ALA A 84 -3.68 3.54 -0.65
C ALA A 84 -2.18 3.28 -0.42
N MET A 85 -1.63 2.35 -1.20
CA MET A 85 -0.19 2.05 -1.23
C MET A 85 0.35 2.29 -2.65
N PRO A 86 0.56 3.57 -3.04
CA PRO A 86 1.02 3.88 -4.38
C PRO A 86 2.51 3.59 -4.60
N TYR A 87 2.82 3.13 -5.80
CA TYR A 87 4.18 2.94 -6.28
C TYR A 87 4.42 3.88 -7.47
N PHE A 88 5.39 4.78 -7.35
CA PHE A 88 5.66 5.80 -8.36
C PHE A 88 6.89 5.43 -9.19
N THR A 89 6.88 5.70 -10.49
CA THR A 89 8.13 5.70 -11.28
C THR A 89 9.07 6.80 -10.77
N PHE A 90 10.33 6.80 -11.24
CA PHE A 90 11.28 7.86 -10.88
C PHE A 90 10.73 9.24 -11.25
N GLU A 91 10.21 9.40 -12.47
CA GLU A 91 9.66 10.64 -12.98
C GLU A 91 8.46 11.12 -12.15
N GLN A 92 7.56 10.20 -11.78
CA GLN A 92 6.42 10.52 -10.92
C GLN A 92 6.85 10.85 -9.49
N GLY A 93 7.87 10.17 -8.95
CA GLY A 93 8.45 10.51 -7.66
C GLY A 93 9.07 11.91 -7.63
N LEU A 94 9.66 12.37 -8.74
CA LEU A 94 10.12 13.76 -8.89
C LEU A 94 8.97 14.78 -8.93
N GLU A 95 7.75 14.37 -9.29
CA GLU A 95 6.57 15.21 -9.13
C GLU A 95 6.12 15.26 -7.66
N VAL A 96 6.20 14.12 -6.95
CA VAL A 96 5.84 14.03 -5.53
C VAL A 96 6.69 14.98 -4.68
N ILE A 97 8.02 15.00 -4.85
CA ILE A 97 8.91 15.85 -4.04
C ILE A 97 8.59 17.36 -4.11
N LYS A 98 7.88 17.81 -5.16
CA LYS A 98 7.50 19.24 -5.28
C LYS A 98 6.52 19.68 -4.20
N PHE A 99 5.79 18.74 -3.60
CA PHE A 99 4.83 18.97 -2.54
C PHE A 99 5.42 18.76 -1.14
N PHE A 100 6.62 18.19 -1.04
CA PHE A 100 7.24 17.75 0.21
C PHE A 100 8.71 18.18 0.27
N PRO A 101 9.02 19.35 0.84
CA PRO A 101 10.38 19.88 0.94
C PRO A 101 11.39 18.95 1.63
N GLU A 102 10.91 18.09 2.52
CA GLU A 102 11.67 17.11 3.30
C GLU A 102 12.03 15.85 2.49
N LEU A 103 11.35 15.63 1.36
CA LEU A 103 11.55 14.46 0.50
C LEU A 103 12.54 14.78 -0.62
N HIS A 104 13.59 13.99 -0.75
CA HIS A 104 14.57 14.11 -1.84
C HIS A 104 14.98 12.74 -2.39
N PHE A 105 15.54 12.72 -3.59
CA PHE A 105 16.08 11.48 -4.16
C PHE A 105 17.57 11.34 -3.83
N ASP A 106 17.94 10.21 -3.23
CA ASP A 106 19.33 9.82 -2.99
C ASP A 106 19.75 8.78 -4.06
N ALA A 107 20.53 9.24 -5.04
CA ALA A 107 20.99 8.39 -6.14
C ALA A 107 21.98 7.29 -5.70
N ALA A 108 22.70 7.46 -4.59
CA ALA A 108 23.63 6.46 -4.10
C ALA A 108 22.89 5.29 -3.44
N ARG A 109 21.75 5.57 -2.80
CA ARG A 109 20.88 4.59 -2.16
C ARG A 109 19.75 4.08 -3.05
N ASP A 110 19.54 4.74 -4.20
CA ASP A 110 18.44 4.46 -5.12
C ASP A 110 17.08 4.48 -4.42
N ALA A 111 16.83 5.59 -3.72
CA ALA A 111 15.66 5.76 -2.87
C ALA A 111 15.20 7.21 -2.83
N PHE A 112 13.90 7.40 -2.62
CA PHE A 112 13.39 8.66 -2.10
C PHE A 112 13.52 8.62 -0.57
N VAL A 113 14.09 9.67 0.01
CA VAL A 113 14.38 9.77 1.44
C VAL A 113 13.64 10.98 2.00
N TRP A 114 12.77 10.73 2.96
CA TRP A 114 12.11 11.77 3.75
C TRP A 114 12.94 12.02 5.01
N VAL A 115 13.28 13.28 5.27
CA VAL A 115 14.07 13.69 6.42
C VAL A 115 13.26 14.67 7.26
N ASP A 116 12.70 14.20 8.37
CA ASP A 116 12.02 15.05 9.37
C ASP A 116 12.53 14.72 10.78
N GLY A 117 13.58 15.44 11.19
CA GLY A 117 14.17 15.31 12.52
C GLY A 117 15.08 14.10 12.68
N ASP A 118 14.70 13.17 13.57
CA ASP A 118 15.62 12.18 14.14
C ASP A 118 15.70 10.85 13.35
N GLU A 119 14.74 10.57 12.45
CA GLU A 119 14.73 9.34 11.63
C GLU A 119 14.42 9.62 10.16
N ASP A 120 15.24 9.06 9.27
CA ASP A 120 15.03 9.11 7.82
C ASP A 120 14.09 7.96 7.40
N GLU A 121 12.98 8.27 6.73
CA GLU A 121 12.18 7.26 6.04
C GLU A 121 12.72 7.05 4.62
N MET A 122 13.08 5.81 4.29
CA MET A 122 13.65 5.46 2.99
C MET A 122 12.69 4.62 2.16
N TYR A 123 12.36 5.11 0.97
CA TYR A 123 11.52 4.44 -0.03
C TYR A 123 12.39 3.97 -1.19
N SER A 124 13.05 2.83 -1.01
CA SER A 124 13.96 2.24 -2.01
C SER A 124 13.22 1.76 -3.27
N GLY A 125 13.89 1.85 -4.41
CA GLY A 125 13.38 1.33 -5.68
C GLY A 125 13.15 -0.18 -5.62
N ALA A 126 12.01 -0.61 -6.14
CA ALA A 126 11.62 -2.01 -6.27
C ALA A 126 11.16 -2.31 -7.70
N THR A 127 11.42 -3.54 -8.15
CA THR A 127 10.83 -4.03 -9.40
C THR A 127 9.43 -4.54 -9.12
N ILE A 128 8.44 -4.01 -9.82
CA ILE A 128 7.03 -4.43 -9.74
C ILE A 128 6.58 -5.02 -11.08
N ASP A 129 5.74 -6.06 -11.02
CA ASP A 129 5.17 -6.69 -12.20
C ASP A 129 3.90 -5.97 -12.66
N THR A 130 3.89 -5.56 -13.93
CA THR A 130 2.73 -4.93 -14.59
C THR A 130 2.29 -5.73 -15.81
N SER A 131 1.14 -5.39 -16.39
CA SER A 131 0.71 -5.96 -17.68
C SER A 131 1.65 -5.66 -18.85
N PHE A 132 2.51 -4.64 -18.71
CA PHE A 132 3.51 -4.25 -19.72
C PHE A 132 4.90 -4.86 -19.47
N GLY A 133 5.04 -5.67 -18.41
CA GLY A 133 6.29 -6.23 -17.94
C GLY A 133 6.78 -5.61 -16.62
N PRO A 134 7.94 -6.06 -16.13
CA PRO A 134 8.51 -5.54 -14.89
C PRO A 134 8.99 -4.09 -15.09
N ILE A 135 8.63 -3.22 -14.16
CA ILE A 135 9.10 -1.83 -14.12
C ILE A 135 9.71 -1.52 -12.75
N LYS A 136 10.55 -0.49 -12.69
CA LYS A 136 11.06 0.02 -11.43
C LYS A 136 10.12 1.10 -10.88
N ALA A 137 9.77 0.99 -9.61
CA ALA A 137 8.93 1.95 -8.92
C ALA A 137 9.36 2.11 -7.45
N TYR A 138 8.90 3.19 -6.83
CA TYR A 138 9.27 3.64 -5.50
C TYR A 138 8.01 3.73 -4.63
N PRO A 139 7.96 3.04 -3.49
CA PRO A 139 6.80 3.01 -2.59
C PRO A 139 6.75 4.24 -1.67
N ILE A 140 6.74 5.45 -2.25
CA ILE A 140 6.83 6.70 -1.48
C ILE A 140 5.64 6.80 -0.53
N GLY A 141 5.89 6.71 0.78
CA GLY A 141 4.85 6.71 1.82
C GLY A 141 3.93 5.49 1.80
N ALA A 142 4.14 4.48 0.96
CA ALA A 142 3.27 3.31 0.92
C ALA A 142 3.46 2.45 2.18
N GLY A 143 2.46 2.46 3.06
CA GLY A 143 2.56 1.83 4.38
C GLY A 143 2.98 2.75 5.52
N SER A 144 3.20 4.04 5.25
CA SER A 144 3.53 5.07 6.24
C SER A 144 2.58 6.27 6.18
N TRP A 145 2.08 6.62 4.99
CA TRP A 145 1.28 7.82 4.74
C TRP A 145 -0.15 7.46 4.34
N THR A 146 -1.04 8.44 4.49
CA THR A 146 -2.48 8.34 4.22
C THR A 146 -2.84 8.70 2.78
N TRP A 147 -2.27 7.98 1.81
CA TRP A 147 -2.60 8.18 0.39
C TRP A 147 -4.04 7.78 0.07
N GLU A 148 -4.63 8.45 -0.91
CA GLU A 148 -5.94 8.12 -1.47
C GLU A 148 -5.85 7.92 -2.98
N TRP A 149 -6.79 7.15 -3.54
CA TRP A 149 -6.98 7.08 -4.99
C TRP A 149 -8.08 8.06 -5.42
N VAL A 150 -7.88 8.79 -6.52
CA VAL A 150 -8.82 9.83 -6.97
C VAL A 150 -10.22 9.28 -7.27
N ASP A 151 -10.28 8.07 -7.83
CA ASP A 151 -11.49 7.35 -8.16
C ASP A 151 -12.21 6.73 -6.94
N GLU A 152 -11.69 6.97 -5.73
CA GLU A 152 -12.31 6.57 -4.45
C GLU A 152 -12.96 7.72 -3.69
N GLN A 153 -12.84 8.96 -4.18
CA GLN A 153 -13.67 10.05 -3.65
C GLN A 153 -15.11 9.80 -4.10
N GLU A 154 -15.92 9.33 -3.15
CA GLU A 154 -17.28 8.87 -3.41
C GLU A 154 -18.19 9.96 -3.99
N CYS A 155 -19.11 9.46 -4.82
CA CYS A 155 -20.40 10.05 -5.18
C CYS A 155 -21.19 10.56 -3.95
#